data_AF-A0A529ZUP8-F1
#
_entry.id   AF-A0A529ZUP8-F1
#
_cell.length_a   1.000
_cell.length_b   1.000
_cell.length_c   1.000
_cell.angle_alpha   90.00
_cell.angle_beta   90.00
_cell.angle_gamma   90.00
#
_symmetry.space_group_name_H-M   'P 1'
#
loop_
_entity.id
_entity.type
_entity.pdbx_description
1 polymer ?
#
loop_
_entity_poly.entity_id
_entity_poly.type
_entity_poly.pdbx_seq_one_letter_code
_entity_poly.pdbx_strand_id
1 'polypeptide(L)' 'MDAVTINAKGISVSLDLAVGHIAAMEVEADGRVLKPLHRAPWVGSPSETLPANLPEGTVRLSGDFLCAPFSTTSHSLLA' A
#
# COMPACT_ATOMS: atom_id res chain seq x y z
N MET A 1 5.86 11.48 -3.64
CA MET A 1 5.34 10.10 -3.62
C MET A 1 5.22 9.68 -5.06
N ASP A 2 5.93 8.63 -5.47
CA ASP A 2 5.81 8.08 -6.81
C ASP A 2 4.60 7.16 -6.85
N ALA A 3 3.53 7.60 -7.50
CA ALA A 3 2.25 6.91 -7.47
C ALA A 3 1.58 6.91 -8.83
N VAL A 4 0.97 5.78 -9.17
CA VAL A 4 0.12 5.63 -10.36
C VAL A 4 -1.30 5.35 -9.90
N THR A 5 -2.26 6.05 -10.50
CA THR A 5 -3.69 5.81 -10.26
C THR A 5 -4.32 5.20 -11.49
N ILE A 6 -4.99 4.08 -11.30
CA ILE A 6 -5.73 3.33 -12.31
C ILE A 6 -7.22 3.57 -12.05
N ASN A 7 -7.95 3.93 -13.10
CA ASN A 7 -9.39 4.20 -13.01
C ASN A 7 -10.17 3.21 -13.85
N ALA A 8 -11.28 2.75 -13.30
CA ALA A 8 -12.31 1.99 -13.99
C ALA A 8 -13.68 2.59 -13.62
N LYS A 9 -14.76 2.11 -14.26
CA LYS A 9 -16.11 2.61 -14.00
C LYS A 9 -16.47 2.44 -12.51
N GLY A 10 -16.55 3.56 -11.78
CA GLY A 10 -16.88 3.61 -10.36
C GLY A 10 -15.80 3.06 -9.43
N ILE A 11 -14.57 2.83 -9.89
CA ILE A 11 -13.46 2.31 -9.08
C ILE A 11 -12.19 3.09 -9.38
N SER A 12 -11.48 3.52 -8.34
CA SER A 12 -10.14 4.11 -8.44
C SER A 12 -9.18 3.38 -7.53
N VAL A 13 -7.99 3.06 -8.03
CA VAL A 13 -6.92 2.36 -7.27
C VAL A 13 -5.62 3.11 -7.46
N SER A 14 -4.96 3.47 -6.36
CA SER A 14 -3.63 4.11 -6.39
C SER A 14 -2.57 3.14 -5.90
N LEU A 15 -1.50 2.95 -6.67
CA LEU A 15 -0.31 2.20 -6.28
C LEU A 15 0.79 3.15 -5.82
N ASP A 16 1.48 2.78 -4.74
CA ASP A 16 2.74 3.39 -4.33
C ASP A 16 3.90 2.61 -4.94
N LEU A 17 4.57 3.20 -5.92
CA LEU A 17 5.61 2.51 -6.67
C LEU A 17 6.91 2.30 -5.87
N ALA A 18 7.09 3.01 -4.75
CA ALA A 18 8.27 2.86 -3.91
C ALA A 18 8.25 1.54 -3.11
N VAL A 19 7.06 1.08 -2.70
CA VAL A 19 6.87 -0.14 -1.89
C VAL A 19 6.04 -1.21 -2.58
N GLY A 20 5.47 -0.91 -3.75
CA GLY A 20 4.78 -1.88 -4.60
C GLY A 20 3.38 -2.25 -4.15
N HIS A 21 2.75 -1.48 -3.26
CA HIS A 21 1.42 -1.77 -2.73
C HIS A 21 0.31 -0.86 -3.27
N ILE A 22 -0.93 -1.28 -3.14
CA ILE A 22 -2.12 -0.45 -3.26
C ILE A 22 -2.19 0.46 -2.03
N ALA A 23 -1.98 1.76 -2.25
CA ALA A 23 -2.03 2.77 -1.20
C ALA A 23 -3.45 3.28 -0.92
N ALA A 24 -4.33 3.23 -1.91
CA ALA A 24 -5.72 3.67 -1.79
C ALA A 24 -6.63 2.95 -2.79
N MET A 25 -7.88 2.77 -2.38
CA MET A 25 -8.96 2.28 -3.23
C MET A 25 -10.24 3.05 -2.89
N GLU A 26 -10.94 3.49 -3.92
CA GLU A 26 -12.26 4.10 -3.82
C GLU A 26 -13.24 3.33 -4.71
N VAL A 27 -14.43 3.03 -4.18
CA VAL A 27 -15.51 2.37 -4.92
C VAL A 27 -16.78 3.17 -4.77
N GLU A 28 -17.39 3.54 -5.89
CA GLU A 28 -18.72 4.12 -5.94
C GLU A 28 -19.76 3.01 -5.96
N ALA A 29 -20.59 2.95 -4.92
CA ALA A 29 -21.70 2.00 -4.80
C ALA A 29 -22.89 2.67 -4.12
N ASP A 30 -24.08 2.54 -4.70
CA ASP A 30 -25.35 3.08 -4.15
C ASP A 30 -25.27 4.59 -3.80
N GLY A 31 -24.61 5.39 -4.64
CA GLY A 31 -24.43 6.83 -4.42
C GLY A 31 -23.44 7.19 -3.29
N ARG A 32 -22.68 6.21 -2.78
CA ARG A 32 -21.67 6.39 -1.74
C ARG A 32 -20.28 6.08 -2.27
N VAL A 33 -19.27 6.72 -1.71
CA VAL A 33 -17.87 6.38 -1.93
C VAL A 33 -17.37 5.55 -0.74
N LEU A 34 -17.00 4.32 -1.01
CA LEU A 34 -16.38 3.41 -0.05
C LEU A 34 -14.86 3.51 -0.16
N LYS A 35 -14.18 3.66 0.98
CA LYS A 35 -12.71 3.65 1.08
C LYS A 35 -12.29 2.48 1.97
N PRO A 36 -12.19 1.25 1.44
CA PRO A 36 -12.00 0.05 2.27
C PRO A 36 -10.59 -0.08 2.86
N LEU A 37 -9.65 0.76 2.41
CA LEU A 37 -8.24 0.68 2.77
C LEU A 37 -7.87 1.74 3.82
N HIS A 38 -7.19 1.31 4.87
CA HIS A 38 -6.67 2.20 5.91
C HIS A 38 -5.30 2.76 5.52
N ARG A 39 -5.01 3.99 5.95
CA ARG A 39 -3.71 4.63 5.81
C ARG A 39 -3.24 5.09 7.18
N ALA A 40 -2.01 4.75 7.55
CA ALA A 40 -1.48 5.16 8.84
C ALA A 40 -1.39 6.71 8.91
N PRO A 41 -1.68 7.30 10.08
CA PRO A 41 -1.82 8.76 10.21
C PRO A 41 -0.54 9.54 9.96
N TRP A 42 0.63 8.89 10.06
CA TRP A 42 1.93 9.50 9.82
C TRP A 42 2.37 9.50 8.35
N VAL A 43 1.63 8.82 7.45
CA VAL A 43 2.03 8.75 6.04
C VAL A 43 1.86 10.13 5.39
N GLY A 44 2.99 10.79 5.13
CA GLY A 44 3.05 12.17 4.63
C GLY A 44 3.58 13.18 5.64
N SER A 45 3.80 12.77 6.89
CA SER A 45 4.53 13.57 7.88
C SER A 45 6.01 13.72 7.48
N PRO A 46 6.69 14.80 7.90
CA PRO A 46 8.13 14.96 7.68
C PRO A 46 8.91 13.78 8.27
N SER A 47 9.91 13.26 7.55
CA SER A 47 10.69 12.10 7.98
C SER A 47 11.39 12.31 9.33
N GLU A 48 11.78 13.54 9.65
CA GLU A 48 12.39 13.94 10.93
C GLU A 48 11.46 13.73 12.14
N THR A 49 10.15 13.62 11.92
CA THR A 49 9.16 13.36 12.97
C THR A 49 8.99 11.87 13.27
N LEU A 50 9.59 10.99 12.46
CA LEU A 50 9.49 9.54 12.59
C LEU A 50 10.71 8.98 13.34
N PRO A 51 10.58 7.83 14.03
CA PRO A 51 11.73 7.13 14.59
C PRO A 51 12.77 6.81 13.51
N ALA A 52 14.05 7.04 13.81
CA ALA A 52 15.16 6.93 12.85
C ALA A 52 15.29 5.55 12.19
N ASN A 53 14.83 4.49 12.86
CA ASN A 53 15.00 3.09 12.43
C ASN A 53 13.68 2.45 11.99
N LEU A 54 12.70 3.25 11.57
CA LEU A 54 11.43 2.73 11.10
C LEU A 54 11.62 2.07 9.72
N PRO A 55 11.18 0.81 9.52
CA PRO A 55 11.26 0.16 8.21
C PRO A 55 10.51 0.97 7.15
N GLU A 56 11.00 1.01 5.92
CA GLU A 56 10.39 1.79 4.83
C GLU A 56 8.92 1.40 4.58
N GLY A 57 8.61 0.10 4.65
CA GLY A 57 7.22 -0.38 4.57
C GLY A 57 6.32 0.15 5.70
N THR A 58 6.87 0.44 6.88
CA THR A 58 6.13 1.05 7.99
C THR A 58 6.02 2.57 7.86
N VAL A 59 7.05 3.24 7.33
CA VAL A 59 7.01 4.67 6.99
C VAL A 59 5.85 4.95 6.03
N ARG A 60 5.59 4.02 5.10
CA ARG A 60 4.57 4.14 4.05
C ARG A 60 3.32 3.31 4.30
N LEU A 61 3.08 2.86 5.55
CA LEU A 61 2.03 1.90 5.89
C LEU A 61 0.64 2.36 5.43
N SER A 62 0.13 1.72 4.37
CA SER A 62 -1.19 2.00 3.83
C SER A 62 -1.71 0.81 3.02
N GLY A 63 -3.03 0.79 2.84
CA GLY A 63 -3.76 -0.15 2.02
C GLY A 63 -3.39 -1.61 2.20
N ASP A 64 -3.00 -2.28 1.13
CA ASP A 64 -2.66 -3.70 1.19
C ASP A 64 -1.21 -3.89 1.67
N PHE A 65 -1.05 -4.64 2.75
CA PHE A 65 0.27 -5.09 3.16
C PHE A 65 0.52 -6.43 2.46
N LEU A 66 1.20 -6.39 1.31
CA LEU A 66 1.56 -7.60 0.57
C LEU A 66 2.49 -8.49 1.41
N CYS A 67 1.95 -9.59 1.96
CA CYS A 67 2.74 -10.70 2.47
C CYS A 67 3.30 -11.53 1.31
N ALA A 68 4.18 -10.95 0.50
CA ALA A 68 5.03 -11.74 -0.40
C ALA A 68 6.09 -12.47 0.44
N PRO A 69 6.46 -13.72 0.12
CA PRO A 69 7.36 -14.50 0.97
C PRO A 69 8.72 -13.80 1.13
N PHE A 70 9.12 -13.58 2.38
CA PHE A 70 10.41 -13.02 2.77
C PHE A 70 11.56 -14.04 2.60
N SER A 71 11.85 -14.54 1.40
CA SER A 71 13.11 -15.28 1.17
C SER A 71 13.37 -15.63 -0.29
N THR A 72 14.63 -15.94 -0.60
CA THR A 72 15.04 -16.60 -1.85
C THR A 72 14.35 -17.95 -1.97
N THR A 73 13.70 -18.19 -3.11
CA THR A 73 13.35 -19.52 -3.60
C THR A 73 14.62 -20.33 -3.89
N SER A 74 15.20 -20.94 -2.87
CA SER A 74 15.99 -22.15 -3.10
C SER A 74 14.98 -23.28 -3.37
N HIS A 75 15.11 -23.99 -4.50
CA HIS A 75 14.44 -25.28 -4.75
C HIS A 75 14.33 -26.11 -3.44
N SER A 76 13.19 -26.69 -3.07
CA SER A 76 12.45 -27.74 -3.78
C SER A 76 10.97 -27.77 -3.33
N LEU A 77 10.05 -27.83 -4.30
CA LEU A 77 8.76 -28.49 -4.11
C LEU A 77 9.03 -30.01 -4.11
N LEU A 78 8.56 -30.71 -3.07
CA LEU A 78 8.73 -32.15 -2.74
C LEU A 78 9.93 -32.47 -1.82
N ALA A 79 9.64 -32.59 -0.52
CA ALA A 79 9.77 -33.81 0.29
C ALA A 79 9.06 -33.59 1.64
#